data_AF-B8FED5-F1
#
_entry.id   AF-B8FED5-F1
#
_cell.length_a   1.000
_cell.length_b   1.000
_cell.length_c   1.000
_cell.angle_alpha   90.00
_cell.angle_beta   90.00
_cell.angle_gamma   90.00
#
_symmetry.space_group_name_H-M   'P 1'
#
loop_
_entity.id
_entity.type
_entity.pdbx_description
1 polymer ?
#
loop_
_entity_poly.entity_id
_entity_poly.type
_entity_poly.pdbx_seq_one_letter_code
_entity_poly.pdbx_strand_id
1 'polypeptide(L)' 'MSVSDSKALESLEAKQKAGVRLVSVDEAAIFLGISPQTLRNRLSRSSRCKHPIPSKKLGGRRVFDLRQLHDFVDALPG' A
#
# COMPACT_ATOMS: atom_id res chain seq x y z
N MET A 1 -11.11 10.81 -13.32
CA MET A 1 -9.77 10.24 -13.08
C MET A 1 -8.81 11.40 -12.97
N SER A 2 -8.23 11.64 -11.79
CA SER A 2 -7.45 12.85 -11.51
C SER A 2 -5.99 12.63 -11.91
N VAL A 3 -5.34 13.64 -12.47
CA VAL A 3 -3.94 13.62 -12.94
C VAL A 3 -2.94 13.26 -11.81
N SER A 4 -3.39 13.33 -10.55
CA SER A 4 -2.64 12.99 -9.35
C SER A 4 -2.35 11.49 -9.20
N ASP A 5 -3.26 10.63 -9.67
CA ASP A 5 -3.15 9.18 -9.51
C ASP A 5 -2.09 8.58 -10.47
N SER A 6 -1.98 9.13 -11.68
CA SER A 6 -1.02 8.67 -12.71
C SER A 6 0.44 8.94 -12.32
N LYS A 7 0.74 10.13 -11.77
CA LYS A 7 2.11 10.45 -11.29
C LYS A 7 2.55 9.59 -10.11
N ALA A 8 1.61 9.21 -9.25
CA ALA A 8 1.91 8.37 -8.09
C ALA A 8 2.25 6.94 -8.52
N LEU A 9 1.59 6.42 -9.55
CA LEU A 9 1.88 5.12 -10.14
C LEU A 9 3.29 5.09 -10.76
N GLU A 10 3.63 6.08 -11.58
CA GLU A 10 4.98 6.22 -12.17
C GLU A 10 6.07 6.31 -11.09
N SER A 11 5.80 7.03 -9.99
CA SER A 11 6.74 7.16 -8.88
C SER A 11 6.94 5.84 -8.13
N LEU A 12 5.89 5.01 -8.01
CA LEU A 12 5.96 3.67 -7.44
C LEU A 12 6.81 2.74 -8.32
N GLU A 13 6.61 2.75 -9.63
CA GLU A 13 7.40 1.97 -10.58
C GLU A 13 8.88 2.40 -10.61
N ALA A 14 9.15 3.70 -10.54
CA ALA A 14 10.51 4.23 -10.44
C ALA A 14 11.20 3.77 -9.13
N LYS A 15 10.47 3.76 -8.01
CA LYS A 15 10.96 3.24 -6.73
C LYS A 15 11.23 1.74 -6.76
N GLN A 16 10.38 0.96 -7.44
CA GLN A 16 10.63 -0.47 -7.68
C GLN A 16 11.94 -0.69 -8.42
N LYS A 17 12.18 0.06 -9.50
CA LYS A 17 13.42 0.00 -10.28
C LYS A 17 14.65 0.44 -9.47
N ALA A 18 14.48 1.39 -8.55
CA ALA A 18 15.53 1.83 -7.62
C ALA A 18 15.78 0.87 -6.44
N GLY A 19 15.07 -0.25 -6.35
CA GLY A 19 15.23 -1.25 -5.28
C GLY A 19 14.55 -0.87 -3.96
N VAL A 20 13.75 0.19 -3.93
CA VAL A 20 12.99 0.62 -2.74
C VAL A 20 11.79 -0.31 -2.57
N ARG A 21 11.84 -1.19 -1.56
CA ARG A 21 10.77 -2.16 -1.27
C ARG A 21 9.67 -1.63 -0.35
N LEU A 22 9.94 -0.60 0.44
CA LEU A 22 9.02 -0.12 1.46
C LEU A 22 8.22 1.07 0.94
N VAL A 23 6.91 0.93 0.96
CA VAL A 23 5.96 1.97 0.51
C VAL A 23 5.12 2.46 1.67
N SER A 24 4.72 3.73 1.61
CA SER A 24 3.84 4.34 2.61
C SER A 24 2.42 3.77 2.55
N VAL A 25 1.60 4.07 3.56
CA VAL A 25 0.18 3.72 3.56
C VAL A 25 -0.56 4.29 2.34
N ASP A 26 -0.20 5.50 1.92
CA ASP A 26 -0.91 6.19 0.84
C ASP A 26 -0.58 5.55 -0.52
N GLU A 27 0.70 5.24 -0.74
CA GLU A 27 1.15 4.49 -1.92
C GLU A 27 0.56 3.08 -1.96
N ALA A 28 0.52 2.37 -0.83
CA ALA A 28 -0.09 1.05 -0.74
C ALA A 28 -1.60 1.09 -1.02
N ALA A 29 -2.30 2.14 -0.58
CA ALA A 29 -3.73 2.30 -0.85
C ALA A 29 -4.01 2.55 -2.33
N ILE A 30 -3.18 3.37 -2.99
CA ILE A 30 -3.25 3.60 -4.44
C ILE A 30 -3.00 2.28 -5.18
N PHE A 31 -1.97 1.52 -4.80
CA PHE A 31 -1.66 0.23 -5.40
C PHE A 31 -2.83 -0.76 -5.30
N LEU A 32 -3.50 -0.80 -4.14
CA LEU A 32 -4.64 -1.68 -3.89
C LEU A 32 -5.98 -1.14 -4.46
N GLY A 33 -5.99 0.04 -5.07
CA GLY A 33 -7.20 0.67 -5.60
C GLY A 33 -8.23 1.05 -4.53
N ILE A 34 -7.81 1.34 -3.30
CA ILE A 34 -8.70 1.74 -2.20
C ILE A 34 -8.34 3.11 -1.65
N SER A 35 -9.26 3.75 -0.92
CA SER A 35 -8.96 5.04 -0.28
C SER A 35 -7.87 4.87 0.82
N PRO A 36 -6.93 5.82 0.96
CA PRO A 36 -5.95 5.80 2.05
C PRO A 36 -6.61 5.75 3.43
N GLN A 37 -7.75 6.44 3.59
CA GLN A 37 -8.51 6.42 4.84
C GLN A 37 -9.04 5.02 5.16
N THR A 38 -9.54 4.29 4.15
CA THR A 38 -9.96 2.90 4.30
C THR A 38 -8.81 2.03 4.77
N LEU A 39 -7.62 2.16 4.18
CA LEU A 39 -6.45 1.37 4.61
C LEU A 39 -6.03 1.71 6.04
N ARG A 40 -5.97 3.00 6.42
CA ARG A 40 -5.68 3.43 7.80
C ARG A 40 -6.69 2.89 8.81
N ASN A 41 -7.97 2.90 8.46
CA ASN A 41 -9.03 2.35 9.31
C ASN A 41 -8.86 0.84 9.50
N ARG A 42 -8.49 0.10 8.46
CA ARG A 42 -8.20 -1.35 8.51
C ARG A 42 -6.92 -1.69 9.28
N LEU A 43 -6.02 -0.72 9.43
CA LEU A 43 -4.78 -0.82 10.19
C LEU A 43 -4.93 -0.50 11.69
N SER A 44 -6.07 0.08 12.11
CA SER A 44 -6.36 0.35 13.51
C SER A 44 -6.49 -0.94 14.32
N ARG A 45 -6.01 -0.93 15.56
CA ARG A 45 -6.09 -2.09 16.47
C ARG A 45 -7.55 -2.49 16.77
N SER A 46 -8.46 -1.52 16.74
CA SER A 46 -9.91 -1.71 16.96
C SER A 46 -10.68 -2.03 15.67
N SER A 47 -9.99 -2.19 14.53
CA SER A 47 -10.68 -2.44 13.27
C SER A 47 -11.35 -3.81 13.28
N ARG A 48 -12.65 -3.84 13.00
CA ARG A 48 -13.41 -5.08 12.80
C ARG A 48 -12.89 -5.86 11.59
N CYS A 49 -12.46 -5.16 10.55
CA CYS A 49 -11.89 -5.76 9.35
C CYS A 49 -10.41 -5.35 9.25
N LYS A 50 -9.51 -6.19 9.77
CA LYS A 50 -8.08 -5.94 9.70
C LYS A 50 -7.57 -6.11 8.27
N HIS A 51 -6.63 -5.25 7.87
CA HIS A 51 -5.94 -5.45 6.60
C HIS A 51 -5.09 -6.73 6.67
N PRO A 52 -5.18 -7.63 5.68
CA PRO A 52 -4.50 -8.94 5.72
C PRO A 52 -2.98 -8.83 5.65
N ILE A 53 -2.44 -7.78 5.02
CA ILE A 53 -0.99 -7.58 4.90
C ILE A 53 -0.48 -6.85 6.15
N PRO A 54 0.56 -7.36 6.83
CA PRO A 54 1.13 -6.70 8.00
C PRO A 54 1.88 -5.41 7.60
N SER A 55 1.60 -4.31 8.30
CA SER A 55 2.38 -3.09 8.20
C SER A 55 3.57 -3.10 9.16
N LYS A 56 4.72 -2.57 8.75
CA LYS A 56 5.90 -2.33 9.60
C LYS A 56 5.91 -0.87 10.08
N LYS A 57 6.47 -0.61 11.26
CA LYS A 57 6.71 0.76 11.74
C LYS A 57 8.17 1.13 11.51
N LEU A 58 8.43 2.23 10.80
CA LEU A 58 9.76 2.76 10.52
C LEU A 58 9.73 4.28 10.69
N GLY A 59 10.54 4.82 11.61
CA GLY A 59 10.57 6.26 11.89
C GLY A 59 9.21 6.86 12.30
N GLY A 60 8.39 6.10 13.03
CA GLY A 60 7.03 6.52 13.44
C GLY A 60 5.96 6.42 12.35
N ARG A 61 6.34 6.10 11.10
CA ARG A 61 5.41 5.91 9.98
C ARG A 61 5.14 4.42 9.76
N ARG A 62 3.92 4.10 9.31
CA ARG A 62 3.60 2.74 8.85
C ARG A 62 3.99 2.60 7.38
N VAL A 63 4.67 1.51 7.07
CA VAL A 63 5.12 1.16 5.73
C VAL A 63 4.77 -0.29 5.43
N PHE A 64 4.61 -0.60 4.14
CA PHE A 64 4.32 -1.92 3.62
C PHE A 64 5.45 -2.41 2.75
N ASP A 65 5.67 -3.72 2.76
CA ASP A 65 6.53 -4.35 1.76
C ASP A 65 5.76 -4.52 0.47
N LEU A 66 6.28 -3.93 -0.60
CA LEU A 66 5.63 -3.94 -1.90
C LEU A 66 5.51 -5.35 -2.49
N ARG A 67 6.43 -6.27 -2.16
CA ARG A 67 6.30 -7.67 -2.61
C ARG A 67 5.06 -8.34 -2.02
N GLN A 68 4.81 -8.12 -0.73
CA GLN A 68 3.64 -8.67 -0.07
C GLN A 68 2.34 -8.07 -0.62
N LEU A 69 2.37 -6.81 -1.10
CA LEU A 69 1.25 -6.20 -1.80
C LEU A 69 1.00 -6.88 -3.15
N HIS A 70 2.05 -7.14 -3.93
CA HIS A 70 1.94 -7.92 -5.17
C HIS A 70 1.43 -9.33 -4.92
N ASP A 71 2.06 -10.08 -4.02
CA ASP A 71 1.67 -11.46 -3.67
C ASP A 71 0.18 -11.54 -3.25
N PHE A 72 -0.28 -10.52 -2.52
CA PHE A 72 -1.69 -10.43 -2.10
C PHE A 72 -2.63 -10.24 -3.29
N VAL A 73 -2.29 -9.35 -4.23
CA VAL A 73 -3.12 -9.11 -5.43
C VAL A 73 -3.11 -10.34 -6.34
N ASP A 74 -1.95 -10.95 -6.56
CA ASP A 74 -1.78 -12.15 -7.39
C ASP A 74 -2.52 -13.36 -6.80
N ALA A 75 -2.72 -13.39 -5.48
CA ALA A 75 -3.48 -14.44 -4.80
C ALA A 75 -5.00 -14.21 -4.79
N LEU A 76 -5.51 -13.06 -5.27
CA LEU A 76 -6.95 -12.82 -5.36
C LEU A 76 -7.55 -13.69 -6.48
N PRO A 77 -8.66 -14.41 -6.22
CA PRO A 77 -9.39 -15.09 -7.28
C PRO A 77 -9.96 -14.03 -8.24
N GLY A 78 -9.64 -14.18 -9.53
CA GLY A 78 -10.17 -13.34 -10.62
C GLY A 78 -11.63 -13.62 -10.92
#